data_AF-A0A6P0XN69-F1
#
_entry.id   AF-A0A6P0XN69-F1
#
_cell.length_a   1.000
_cell.length_b   1.000
_cell.length_c   1.000
_cell.angle_alpha   90.00
_cell.angle_beta   90.00
_cell.angle_gamma   90.00
#
_symmetry.space_group_name_H-M   'P 1'
#
loop_
_entity.id
_entity.type
_entity.pdbx_description
1 polymer ?
#
loop_
_entity_poly.entity_id
_entity_poly.type
_entity_poly.pdbx_seq_one_letter_code
_entity_poly.pdbx_strand_id
1 'polypeptide(L)'
;MDDIFIQIVAYRDLELVPTVEEAIAHATHPERLTFGICWQYGTDEEKDYISKVKGIKDCRIIAVPASEARGVGWARSLVQKLWQKERYTLQID
;
A
#
# COMPACT_ATOMS: atom_id res chain seq x y z
N MET A 1 -14.24 14.64 6.44
CA MET A 1 -14.59 13.37 5.77
C MET A 1 -13.92 12.27 6.58
N ASP A 2 -14.59 11.13 6.78
CA ASP A 2 -14.12 10.08 7.70
C ASP A 2 -13.26 9.07 6.96
N ASP A 3 -12.19 9.57 6.34
CA ASP A 3 -11.32 8.78 5.49
C ASP A 3 -10.40 7.87 6.32
N ILE A 4 -10.10 6.71 5.77
CA ILE A 4 -9.25 5.69 6.37
C ILE A 4 -7.98 5.59 5.52
N PHE A 5 -6.83 5.83 6.15
CA PHE A 5 -5.52 5.59 5.57
C PHE A 5 -5.08 4.16 5.84
N ILE A 6 -5.20 3.30 4.84
CA ILE A 6 -4.79 1.90 4.88
C ILE A 6 -3.31 1.81 4.52
N GLN A 7 -2.52 1.33 5.47
CA GLN A 7 -1.08 1.17 5.36
C GLN A 7 -0.75 -0.29 5.10
N ILE A 8 -0.07 -0.57 4.00
CA ILE A 8 0.31 -1.92 3.59
C ILE A 8 1.82 -1.97 3.34
N VAL A 9 2.50 -2.91 3.98
CA VAL A 9 3.92 -3.19 3.74
C VAL A 9 4.03 -4.55 3.09
N ALA A 10 4.34 -4.55 1.80
CA ALA A 10 4.43 -5.76 1.01
C ALA A 10 5.89 -6.07 0.67
N TYR A 11 6.37 -7.24 1.10
CA TYR A 11 7.70 -7.75 0.76
C TYR A 11 7.58 -8.84 -0.30
N ARG A 12 7.79 -8.47 -1.57
CA ARG A 12 7.68 -9.35 -2.73
C ARG A 12 6.36 -10.14 -2.77
N ASP A 13 5.30 -9.52 -2.26
CA ASP A 13 4.00 -10.15 -2.09
C ASP A 13 3.07 -9.83 -3.25
N LEU A 14 2.83 -10.82 -4.12
CA LEU A 14 1.94 -10.65 -5.26
C LEU A 14 0.46 -10.60 -4.85
N GLU A 15 0.10 -11.00 -3.63
CA GLU A 15 -1.26 -10.88 -3.09
C GLU A 15 -1.63 -9.43 -2.72
N LEU A 16 -0.66 -8.51 -2.75
CA LEU A 16 -0.91 -7.08 -2.55
C LEU A 16 -1.99 -6.54 -3.50
N VAL A 17 -1.91 -6.87 -4.79
CA VAL A 17 -2.85 -6.33 -5.79
C VAL A 17 -4.26 -6.88 -5.55
N PRO A 18 -4.47 -8.21 -5.45
CA PRO A 18 -5.76 -8.77 -5.04
C PRO A 18 -6.29 -8.19 -3.74
N THR A 19 -5.45 -8.01 -2.72
CA THR A 19 -5.85 -7.47 -1.41
C THR A 19 -6.44 -6.06 -1.54
N VAL A 20 -5.78 -5.19 -2.31
CA VAL A 20 -6.27 -3.81 -2.51
C VAL A 20 -7.57 -3.83 -3.32
N GLU A 21 -7.65 -4.65 -4.37
CA GLU A 21 -8.86 -4.79 -5.20
C GLU A 21 -10.04 -5.31 -4.39
N GLU A 22 -9.85 -6.35 -3.58
CA GLU A 22 -10.88 -6.91 -2.71
C GLU A 22 -11.31 -5.95 -1.60
N ALA A 23 -10.37 -5.20 -1.00
CA ALA A 23 -10.69 -4.20 0.00
C ALA A 23 -11.61 -3.11 -0.57
N ILE A 24 -11.40 -2.70 -1.82
CA ILE A 24 -12.26 -1.73 -2.50
C ILE A 24 -13.61 -2.37 -2.86
N ALA A 25 -13.60 -3.58 -3.41
CA ALA A 25 -14.81 -4.26 -3.87
C ALA A 25 -15.80 -4.58 -2.74
N HIS A 26 -15.30 -4.86 -1.53
CA HIS A 26 -16.13 -5.27 -0.38
C HIS A 26 -16.40 -4.14 0.63
N ALA A 27 -15.78 -2.97 0.47
CA ALA A 27 -16.05 -1.84 1.36
C ALA A 27 -17.46 -1.29 1.16
N THR A 28 -18.17 -1.02 2.27
CA THR A 28 -19.45 -0.31 2.24
C THR A 28 -19.31 1.12 1.69
N HIS A 29 -18.14 1.73 1.90
CA HIS A 29 -17.80 3.10 1.50
C HIS A 29 -16.39 3.14 0.86
N PRO A 30 -16.21 2.61 -0.37
CA PRO A 30 -14.91 2.53 -1.02
C PRO A 30 -14.27 3.91 -1.26
N GLU A 31 -15.07 4.96 -1.39
CA GLU A 31 -14.62 6.33 -1.59
C GLU A 31 -13.88 6.94 -0.39
N ARG A 32 -13.97 6.31 0.78
CA ARG A 32 -13.28 6.73 2.02
C ARG A 32 -11.94 6.02 2.21
N LEU A 33 -11.62 5.04 1.36
CA LEU A 33 -10.37 4.30 1.45
C LEU A 33 -9.28 5.05 0.71
N THR A 34 -8.15 5.23 1.39
CA THR A 34 -6.93 5.72 0.78
C THR A 34 -5.81 4.75 1.14
N PHE A 35 -4.86 4.56 0.23
CA PHE A 35 -3.83 3.54 0.40
C PHE A 35 -2.45 4.16 0.47
N GLY A 36 -1.65 3.67 1.39
CA GLY A 36 -0.21 3.89 1.49
C GLY A 36 0.49 2.55 1.42
N ILE A 37 1.31 2.34 0.39
CA ILE A 37 1.94 1.04 0.13
C ILE A 37 3.46 1.20 0.13
N CYS A 38 4.16 0.36 0.89
CA CYS A 38 5.59 0.13 0.71
C CYS A 38 5.76 -1.19 -0.05
N TRP A 39 6.10 -1.08 -1.33
CA TRP A 39 6.35 -2.21 -2.22
C TRP A 39 7.85 -2.52 -2.23
N GLN A 40 8.24 -3.68 -1.71
CA GLN A 40 9.63 -4.12 -1.72
C GLN A 40 9.80 -5.21 -2.78
N TYR A 41 10.46 -4.90 -3.91
CA TYR A 41 10.54 -5.76 -5.09
C TYR A 41 11.94 -6.35 -5.29
N GLY A 42 12.02 -7.59 -5.74
CA GLY A 42 13.25 -8.32 -6.02
C GLY A 42 13.60 -8.43 -7.52
N THR A 43 12.63 -8.28 -8.42
CA THR A 43 12.84 -8.35 -9.87
C THR A 43 12.20 -7.16 -10.59
N ASP A 44 12.59 -6.91 -11.85
CA ASP A 44 11.95 -5.88 -12.69
C ASP A 44 10.48 -6.24 -12.99
N GLU A 45 10.15 -7.52 -13.10
CA GLU A 45 8.77 -8.00 -13.26
C GLU A 45 7.91 -7.67 -12.04
N GLU A 46 8.43 -7.89 -10.82
CA GLU A 46 7.78 -7.50 -9.57
C GLU A 46 7.67 -5.96 -9.45
N LYS A 47 8.69 -5.23 -9.90
CA LYS A 47 8.67 -3.77 -9.95
C LYS A 47 7.56 -3.23 -10.85
N ASP A 48 7.32 -3.88 -11.99
CA ASP A 48 6.26 -3.50 -12.93
C ASP A 48 4.88 -3.98 -12.47
N TYR A 49 4.79 -5.08 -11.71
CA TYR A 49 3.54 -5.62 -11.19
C TYR A 49 2.74 -4.59 -10.35
N ILE A 50 3.43 -3.75 -9.58
CA ILE A 50 2.81 -2.70 -8.76
C ILE A 50 2.05 -1.64 -9.58
N SER A 51 2.28 -1.56 -10.90
CA SER A 51 1.54 -0.65 -11.77
C SER A 51 0.03 -0.92 -11.77
N LYS A 52 -0.40 -2.15 -11.47
CA LYS A 52 -1.82 -2.53 -11.37
C LYS A 52 -2.58 -1.74 -10.31
N VAL A 53 -1.94 -1.41 -9.18
CA VAL A 53 -2.54 -0.59 -8.11
C VAL A 53 -2.34 0.91 -8.32
N LYS A 54 -1.51 1.36 -9.26
CA LYS A 54 -1.35 2.79 -9.57
C LYS A 54 -2.61 3.40 -10.22
N GLY A 55 -3.44 2.58 -10.86
CA GLY A 55 -4.72 3.02 -11.43
C GLY A 55 -5.81 3.28 -10.39
N ILE A 56 -5.57 2.90 -9.14
CA ILE A 56 -6.51 3.04 -8.03
C ILE A 56 -6.44 4.48 -7.50
N LYS A 57 -7.61 5.09 -7.35
CA LYS A 57 -7.75 6.44 -6.81
C LYS A 57 -7.17 6.49 -5.38
N ASP A 58 -6.45 7.57 -5.06
CA ASP A 58 -5.92 7.83 -3.72
C ASP A 58 -4.93 6.76 -3.18
N CYS A 59 -4.22 6.08 -4.09
CA CYS A 59 -3.15 5.14 -3.79
C CYS A 59 -1.75 5.77 -3.90
N ARG A 60 -1.01 5.80 -2.80
CA ARG A 60 0.34 6.35 -2.67
C ARG A 60 1.33 5.22 -2.45
N ILE A 61 2.40 5.18 -3.22
CA ILE A 61 3.31 4.03 -3.26
C ILE A 61 4.76 4.48 -3.11
N ILE A 62 5.49 3.81 -2.22
CA ILE A 62 6.95 3.84 -2.14
C ILE A 62 7.44 2.47 -2.61
N ALA A 63 8.21 2.45 -3.70
CA ALA A 63 8.82 1.23 -4.21
C ALA A 63 10.31 1.20 -3.83
N VAL A 64 10.77 0.10 -3.24
CA VAL A 64 12.15 -0.08 -2.78
C VAL A 64 12.67 -1.45 -3.23
N PRO A 65 13.94 -1.59 -3.66
CA PRO A 65 14.53 -2.90 -3.87
C PRO A 65 14.50 -3.73 -2.58
N ALA A 66 14.11 -5.00 -2.68
CA ALA A 66 14.03 -5.93 -1.55
C ALA A 66 15.40 -6.18 -0.91
N SER A 67 16.50 -5.97 -1.65
CA SER A 67 17.87 -6.00 -1.15
C SER A 67 18.22 -4.83 -0.22
N GLU A 68 17.46 -3.74 -0.26
CA GLU A 68 17.65 -2.56 0.60
C GLU A 68 16.72 -2.55 1.82
N ALA A 69 15.88 -3.59 1.96
CA ALA A 69 14.91 -3.70 3.03
C ALA A 69 15.56 -3.77 4.42
N ARG A 70 14.98 -3.07 5.39
CA ARG A 70 15.49 -3.00 6.78
C ARG A 70 14.50 -3.50 7.82
N GLY A 71 13.60 -4.39 7.40
CA GLY A 71 12.55 -4.98 8.24
C GLY A 71 11.27 -4.14 8.32
N VAL A 72 10.24 -4.74 8.92
CA VAL A 72 8.85 -4.24 8.89
C VAL A 72 8.69 -2.86 9.55
N GLY A 73 9.39 -2.57 10.65
CA GLY A 73 9.30 -1.28 11.34
C GLY A 73 9.81 -0.12 10.49
N TRP A 74 10.90 -0.33 9.76
CA TRP A 74 11.42 0.64 8.80
C TRP A 74 10.43 0.88 7.66
N ALA A 75 9.88 -0.20 7.07
CA ALA A 75 8.92 -0.08 5.99
C ALA A 75 7.61 0.61 6.41
N ARG A 76 7.07 0.28 7.60
CA ARG A 76 5.92 0.99 8.20
C ARG A 76 6.21 2.47 8.40
N SER A 77 7.43 2.82 8.84
CA SER A 77 7.84 4.23 8.96
C SER A 77 7.90 4.97 7.63
N LEU A 78 8.17 4.26 6.51
CA LEU A 78 8.11 4.84 5.17
C LEU A 78 6.66 5.08 4.76
N VAL A 79 5.79 4.08 4.92
CA VAL A 79 4.37 4.20 4.59
C VAL A 79 3.69 5.32 5.38
N GLN A 80 3.99 5.43 6.68
CA GLN A 80 3.40 6.45 7.55
C GLN A 80 3.69 7.88 7.08
N LYS A 81 4.79 8.12 6.36
CA LYS A 81 5.11 9.43 5.77
C LYS A 81 4.17 9.83 4.63
N LEU A 82 3.44 8.88 4.06
CA LEU A 82 2.47 9.13 3.01
C LEU A 82 1.14 9.66 3.54
N TRP A 83 0.87 9.59 4.84
CA TRP A 83 -0.37 10.06 5.48
C TRP A 83 -0.64 11.55 5.19
N GLN A 84 -1.89 11.90 4.86
CA GLN A 84 -2.34 13.23 4.46
C GLN A 84 -3.59 13.70 5.23
N LYS A 85 -3.58 13.54 6.56
CA LYS A 85 -4.66 14.02 7.46
C LYS A 85 -5.96 13.21 7.41
N GLU A 86 -5.92 11.98 6.92
CA GLU A 86 -7.03 11.04 7.06
C GLU A 86 -7.37 10.84 8.53
N ARG A 87 -8.67 10.72 8.82
CA ARG A 87 -9.19 10.68 10.19
C ARG A 87 -8.77 9.42 10.93
N TYR A 88 -8.71 8.30 10.22
CA TYR A 88 -8.38 7.00 10.77
C TYR A 88 -7.19 6.38 10.03
N THR A 89 -6.48 5.51 10.73
CA THR A 89 -5.44 4.67 10.12
C THR A 89 -5.77 3.20 10.37
N LEU A 90 -5.53 2.37 9.37
CA LEU A 90 -5.58 0.92 9.47
C LEU A 90 -4.26 0.39 8.95
N GLN A 91 -3.58 -0.45 9.71
CA GLN A 91 -2.35 -1.09 9.26
C GLN A 91 -2.61 -2.57 9.06
N ILE A 92 -2.28 -3.08 7.87
CA ILE A 92 -2.38 -4.49 7.49
C ILE A 92 -1.06 -4.93 6.85
N ASP A 93 -0.80 -6.23 6.90
CA ASP A 93 0.37 -6.87 6.33
C ASP A 93 -0.04 -7.66 5.08
#